data_AF-A0A4U0H4Y9-F1
#
_entry.id   AF-A0A4U0H4Y9-F1
#
_cell.length_a   1.000
_cell.length_b   1.000
_cell.length_c   1.000
_cell.angle_alpha   90.00
_cell.angle_beta   90.00
_cell.angle_gamma   90.00
#
_symmetry.space_group_name_H-M   'P 1'
#
loop_
_entity.id
_entity.type
_entity.pdbx_description
1 polymer ?
#
loop_
_entity_poly.entity_id
_entity_poly.type
_entity_poly.pdbx_seq_one_letter_code
_entity_poly.pdbx_strand_id
1 'polypeptide(L)'
;MKKTFVFLVLGSFLLLVSFIQQEEVLDIVLLRKLYASGDVSKWPKPHIDDQVRSGFADIGVLPKVQYPAYNPYSKEKETLGKLLFFDARMSASKQISCSNCHDAQLGFGDGKSLAHGHGRRVGKRNAMTLYNVGYYTSFMWDGRAATLEDQAILPVQDTVEMHTDLSTMVRHIQEIDGYKPYFSAAFGTEEVTAQRIQYAIATFERGIKSYPSKFDRFISGNEKALNDTELLGLHLFRTKARCINCHNTPLFSDNKFHNDGQTLYGTRQEDFGHYHLSGKQVDIGAFRTPSLREVALTGPWMHHGNFPTLRDVVELYNLGNPAPIQRRVQVDENTRPIHSPLLKKLNLSKDEVDAVIAFLQALSSPVQRRIAQPVLPD
;
A
#
# COMPACT_ATOMS: atom_id res chain seq x y z
N MET A 1 74.96 -52.70 -16.41
CA MET A 1 74.35 -52.44 -15.08
C MET A 1 73.54 -51.15 -15.17
N LYS A 2 72.22 -51.27 -15.05
CA LYS A 2 71.24 -50.18 -15.08
C LYS A 2 71.39 -49.31 -13.81
N LYS A 3 71.42 -47.99 -13.94
CA LYS A 3 70.92 -47.08 -12.89
C LYS A 3 70.19 -45.90 -13.55
N THR A 4 68.88 -45.95 -13.36
CA THR A 4 67.84 -45.05 -13.85
C THR A 4 67.86 -43.76 -13.04
N PHE A 5 67.80 -42.61 -13.72
CA PHE A 5 67.54 -41.30 -13.12
C PHE A 5 66.09 -41.23 -12.65
N VAL A 6 65.85 -40.88 -11.38
CA VAL A 6 64.51 -40.58 -10.85
C VAL A 6 64.48 -39.10 -10.49
N PHE A 7 63.77 -38.32 -11.29
CA PHE A 7 63.38 -36.94 -10.97
C PHE A 7 62.24 -36.99 -9.96
N LEU A 8 62.43 -36.38 -8.80
CA LEU A 8 61.42 -36.26 -7.75
C LEU A 8 60.77 -34.88 -7.90
N VAL A 9 59.62 -34.84 -8.59
CA VAL A 9 58.77 -33.65 -8.70
C VAL A 9 57.91 -33.59 -7.44
N LEU A 10 58.23 -32.69 -6.51
CA LEU A 10 57.32 -32.32 -5.42
C LEU A 10 56.23 -31.41 -6.01
N GLY A 11 55.08 -32.00 -6.35
CA GLY A 11 53.87 -31.27 -6.68
C GLY A 11 53.22 -30.72 -5.41
N SER A 12 53.19 -29.40 -5.26
CA SER A 12 52.34 -28.73 -4.27
C SER A 12 50.88 -28.88 -4.68
N PHE A 13 50.13 -29.73 -3.98
CA PHE A 13 48.68 -29.81 -4.13
C PHE A 13 48.05 -28.63 -3.37
N LEU A 14 47.90 -27.49 -4.06
CA LEU A 14 47.05 -26.40 -3.62
C LEU A 14 45.59 -26.86 -3.76
N LEU A 15 45.00 -27.33 -2.67
CA LEU A 15 43.56 -27.50 -2.54
C LEU A 15 42.91 -26.11 -2.54
N LEU A 16 42.63 -25.60 -3.73
CA LEU A 16 41.67 -24.53 -3.94
C LEU A 16 40.28 -25.10 -3.61
N VAL A 17 39.90 -25.00 -2.34
CA VAL A 17 38.49 -25.11 -1.94
C VAL A 17 37.82 -23.85 -2.47
N SER A 18 37.33 -23.92 -3.69
CA SER A 18 36.36 -22.96 -4.21
C SER A 18 35.14 -23.02 -3.29
N PHE A 19 35.00 -22.03 -2.42
CA PHE A 19 33.72 -21.68 -1.80
C PHE A 19 32.80 -21.23 -2.93
N ILE A 20 32.22 -22.19 -3.65
CA ILE A 20 30.99 -21.96 -4.39
C ILE A 20 29.96 -21.73 -3.29
N GLN A 21 29.56 -20.47 -3.13
CA GLN A 21 28.38 -20.11 -2.40
C GLN A 21 27.21 -20.71 -3.19
N GLN A 22 26.93 -21.98 -2.91
CA GLN A 22 25.85 -22.72 -3.52
C GLN A 22 24.58 -22.10 -2.93
N GLU A 23 24.05 -21.08 -3.60
CA GLU A 23 22.65 -20.71 -3.42
C GLU A 23 21.86 -22.00 -3.63
N GLU A 24 21.34 -22.57 -2.55
CA GLU A 24 20.39 -23.67 -2.63
C GLU A 24 19.22 -23.16 -3.45
N VAL A 25 19.20 -23.51 -4.74
CA VAL A 25 18.02 -23.39 -5.59
C VAL A 25 17.01 -24.35 -4.98
N LEU A 26 16.22 -23.84 -4.04
CA LEU A 26 15.15 -24.58 -3.41
C LEU A 26 14.21 -25.06 -4.52
N ASP A 27 14.05 -26.38 -4.60
CA ASP A 27 13.13 -27.03 -5.53
C ASP A 27 11.73 -26.42 -5.38
N ILE A 28 11.11 -26.03 -6.51
CA ILE A 28 9.80 -25.40 -6.55
C ILE A 28 8.72 -26.27 -5.88
N VAL A 29 8.87 -27.61 -5.94
CA VAL A 29 7.97 -28.55 -5.26
C VAL A 29 8.09 -28.43 -3.74
N LEU A 30 9.31 -28.28 -3.22
CA LEU A 30 9.53 -28.05 -1.80
C LEU A 30 9.02 -26.68 -1.38
N LEU A 31 9.35 -25.62 -2.12
CA LEU A 31 8.84 -24.26 -1.86
C LEU A 31 7.31 -24.24 -1.78
N ARG A 32 6.64 -24.96 -2.69
CA ARG A 32 5.19 -25.07 -2.73
C ARG A 32 4.64 -25.62 -1.42
N LYS A 33 5.18 -26.75 -0.95
CA LYS A 33 4.77 -27.38 0.31
C LYS A 33 5.03 -26.47 1.52
N LEU A 34 6.20 -25.83 1.57
CA LEU A 34 6.57 -24.95 2.68
C LEU A 34 5.63 -23.75 2.77
N TYR A 35 5.46 -23.00 1.69
CA TYR A 35 4.61 -21.81 1.73
C TYR A 35 3.12 -22.12 1.87
N ALA A 36 2.61 -23.13 1.16
CA ALA A 36 1.20 -23.49 1.22
C ALA A 36 0.75 -24.00 2.58
N SER A 37 1.69 -24.44 3.43
CA SER A 37 1.38 -24.84 4.81
C SER A 37 0.79 -23.73 5.67
N GLY A 38 1.01 -22.45 5.31
CA GLY A 38 0.64 -21.29 6.13
C GLY A 38 1.45 -21.13 7.41
N ASP A 39 2.32 -22.09 7.73
CA ASP A 39 3.16 -22.09 8.91
C ASP A 39 4.47 -21.36 8.61
N VAL A 40 4.50 -20.07 8.97
CA VAL A 40 5.63 -19.16 8.74
C VAL A 40 6.94 -19.72 9.32
N SER A 41 6.89 -20.55 10.37
CA SER A 41 8.10 -21.16 10.95
C SER A 41 8.80 -22.14 10.01
N LYS A 42 8.07 -22.67 9.01
CA LYS A 42 8.59 -23.60 8.00
C LYS A 42 9.03 -22.91 6.72
N TRP A 43 8.68 -21.64 6.53
CA TRP A 43 9.01 -20.92 5.30
C TRP A 43 10.53 -20.68 5.22
N PRO A 44 11.10 -20.60 4.00
CA PRO A 44 12.46 -20.09 3.83
C PRO A 44 12.62 -18.75 4.54
N LYS A 45 13.75 -18.54 5.22
CA LYS A 45 13.98 -17.29 5.97
C LYS A 45 13.97 -16.10 4.99
N PRO A 46 13.25 -15.01 5.31
CA PRO A 46 13.26 -13.82 4.47
C PRO A 46 14.61 -13.09 4.61
N HIS A 47 14.99 -12.33 3.59
CA HIS A 47 16.13 -11.42 3.65
C HIS A 47 15.67 -10.06 4.16
N ILE A 48 15.82 -9.84 5.46
CA ILE A 48 15.48 -8.58 6.14
C ILE A 48 16.72 -7.86 6.67
N ASP A 49 16.72 -6.53 6.56
CA ASP A 49 17.76 -5.67 7.12
C ASP A 49 17.60 -5.53 8.63
N ASP A 50 18.70 -5.27 9.34
CA ASP A 50 18.72 -5.26 10.81
C ASP A 50 17.75 -4.26 11.42
N GLN A 51 17.57 -3.09 10.78
CA GLN A 51 16.61 -2.08 11.20
C GLN A 51 15.14 -2.51 11.08
N VAL A 52 14.84 -3.56 10.30
CA VAL A 52 13.49 -4.09 10.11
C VAL A 52 13.17 -5.19 11.13
N ARG A 53 14.17 -5.91 11.65
CA ARG A 53 13.99 -7.07 12.55
C ARG A 53 13.08 -6.75 13.74
N SER A 54 13.25 -5.58 14.34
CA SER A 54 12.39 -5.12 15.43
C SER A 54 11.00 -4.73 14.90
N GLY A 55 9.99 -5.48 15.31
CA GLY A 55 8.61 -5.29 14.87
C GLY A 55 8.28 -5.92 13.51
N PHE A 56 9.19 -6.73 12.94
CA PHE A 56 8.88 -7.51 11.76
C PHE A 56 7.81 -8.57 12.05
N ALA A 57 6.80 -8.63 11.19
CA ALA A 57 5.89 -9.76 11.08
C ALA A 57 5.81 -10.17 9.61
N ASP A 58 5.88 -11.47 9.34
CA ASP A 58 5.81 -11.96 7.96
C ASP A 58 4.44 -11.65 7.32
N ILE A 59 4.38 -11.82 6.00
CA ILE A 59 3.14 -11.68 5.25
C ILE A 59 2.17 -12.83 5.58
N GLY A 60 0.88 -12.58 5.43
CA GLY A 60 -0.15 -13.55 5.80
C GLY A 60 -1.55 -13.11 5.42
N VAL A 61 -2.56 -13.87 5.86
CA VAL A 61 -3.97 -13.53 5.67
C VAL A 61 -4.39 -12.37 6.57
N LEU A 62 -5.19 -11.44 6.06
CA LEU A 62 -5.70 -10.33 6.87
C LEU A 62 -6.47 -10.85 8.08
N PRO A 63 -6.20 -10.34 9.29
CA PRO A 63 -6.98 -10.71 10.46
C PRO A 63 -8.40 -10.14 10.38
N LYS A 64 -9.26 -10.47 11.35
CA LYS A 64 -10.55 -9.80 11.48
C LYS A 64 -10.31 -8.30 11.73
N VAL A 65 -10.96 -7.45 10.93
CA VAL A 65 -10.93 -6.00 11.11
C VAL A 65 -11.43 -5.63 12.51
N GLN A 66 -10.75 -4.68 13.14
CA GLN A 66 -11.09 -4.17 14.46
C GLN A 66 -11.79 -2.81 14.32
N TYR A 67 -12.77 -2.58 15.19
CA TYR A 67 -13.46 -1.29 15.30
C TYR A 67 -13.10 -0.67 16.65
N PRO A 68 -12.76 0.63 16.72
CA PRO A 68 -12.36 1.26 17.97
C PRO A 68 -13.54 1.32 18.95
N ALA A 69 -13.25 1.27 20.25
CA ALA A 69 -14.27 1.28 21.29
C ALA A 69 -15.16 2.54 21.25
N TYR A 70 -14.61 3.68 20.82
CA TYR A 70 -15.36 4.94 20.67
C TYR A 70 -16.23 4.99 19.41
N ASN A 71 -16.01 4.10 18.44
CA ASN A 71 -16.82 3.97 17.23
C ASN A 71 -17.03 2.48 16.89
N PRO A 72 -17.81 1.74 17.69
CA PRO A 72 -18.00 0.30 17.53
C PRO A 72 -18.82 0.00 16.27
N TYR A 73 -18.66 -1.17 15.65
CA TYR A 73 -19.48 -1.51 14.49
C TYR A 73 -20.97 -1.63 14.83
N SER A 74 -21.84 -1.07 13.98
CA SER A 74 -23.24 -1.45 13.86
C SER A 74 -23.64 -1.47 12.38
N LYS A 75 -24.65 -2.27 12.02
CA LYS A 75 -25.09 -2.39 10.63
C LYS A 75 -25.72 -1.08 10.15
N GLU A 76 -26.36 -0.38 11.06
CA GLU A 76 -27.03 0.89 10.87
C GLU A 76 -26.01 1.99 10.57
N LYS A 77 -24.86 2.02 11.29
CA LYS A 77 -23.76 2.94 10.99
C LYS A 77 -23.07 2.63 9.65
N GLU A 78 -22.87 1.36 9.32
CA GLU A 78 -22.35 0.98 7.99
C GLU A 78 -23.31 1.47 6.88
N THR A 79 -24.61 1.32 7.08
CA THR A 79 -25.63 1.73 6.11
C THR A 79 -25.67 3.25 5.93
N LEU A 80 -25.72 4.00 7.03
CA LEU A 80 -25.63 5.46 7.00
C LEU A 80 -24.31 5.93 6.37
N GLY A 81 -23.19 5.32 6.74
CA GLY A 81 -21.87 5.61 6.19
C GLY A 81 -21.81 5.40 4.68
N LYS A 82 -22.41 4.31 4.19
CA LYS A 82 -22.54 4.05 2.76
C LYS A 82 -23.36 5.15 2.08
N LEU A 83 -24.48 5.57 2.64
CA LEU A 83 -25.28 6.65 2.05
C LEU A 83 -24.46 7.93 1.92
N LEU A 84 -23.82 8.35 3.01
CA LEU A 84 -22.99 9.55 3.06
C LEU A 84 -21.80 9.47 2.09
N PHE A 85 -21.10 8.33 2.01
CA PHE A 85 -19.96 8.13 1.11
C PHE A 85 -20.29 8.39 -0.38
N PHE A 86 -21.53 8.09 -0.78
CA PHE A 86 -22.02 8.32 -2.14
C PHE A 86 -22.79 9.64 -2.31
N ASP A 87 -23.00 10.42 -1.26
CA ASP A 87 -23.81 11.64 -1.31
C ASP A 87 -22.96 12.88 -1.65
N ALA A 88 -23.13 13.35 -2.88
CA ALA A 88 -22.43 14.53 -3.37
C ALA A 88 -22.87 15.83 -2.68
N ARG A 89 -24.06 15.85 -2.03
CA ARG A 89 -24.64 17.03 -1.37
C ARG A 89 -23.82 17.48 -0.15
N MET A 90 -22.90 16.64 0.34
CA MET A 90 -21.91 17.02 1.35
C MET A 90 -20.88 18.04 0.85
N SER A 91 -20.60 18.12 -0.45
CA SER A 91 -19.63 19.09 -1.02
C SER A 91 -20.24 20.47 -1.24
N ALA A 92 -19.38 21.50 -1.37
CA ALA A 92 -19.85 22.86 -1.65
C ALA A 92 -20.59 22.98 -2.98
N SER A 93 -20.16 22.24 -4.01
CA SER A 93 -20.83 22.19 -5.31
C SER A 93 -22.03 21.27 -5.34
N LYS A 94 -22.28 20.47 -4.29
CA LYS A 94 -23.26 19.37 -4.28
C LYS A 94 -23.07 18.38 -5.43
N GLN A 95 -21.83 18.22 -5.89
CA GLN A 95 -21.45 17.42 -7.09
C GLN A 95 -20.31 16.43 -6.83
N ILE A 96 -19.65 16.52 -5.66
CA ILE A 96 -18.50 15.69 -5.30
C ILE A 96 -18.84 14.90 -4.04
N SER A 97 -18.73 13.58 -4.11
CA SER A 97 -18.77 12.63 -3.00
C SER A 97 -17.42 11.90 -2.88
N CYS A 98 -17.24 11.15 -1.79
CA CYS A 98 -16.07 10.29 -1.61
C CYS A 98 -15.90 9.32 -2.80
N SER A 99 -17.01 8.79 -3.31
CA SER A 99 -17.03 7.85 -4.44
C SER A 99 -16.56 8.42 -5.78
N ASN A 100 -16.46 9.75 -5.96
CA ASN A 100 -15.90 10.33 -7.18
C ASN A 100 -14.37 10.17 -7.29
N CYS A 101 -13.68 10.12 -6.15
CA CYS A 101 -12.23 9.89 -6.08
C CYS A 101 -11.88 8.45 -5.66
N HIS A 102 -12.83 7.75 -5.03
CA HIS A 102 -12.68 6.38 -4.55
C HIS A 102 -13.77 5.49 -5.14
N ASP A 103 -13.68 5.23 -6.45
CA ASP A 103 -14.66 4.45 -7.20
C ASP A 103 -14.43 2.95 -6.99
N ALA A 104 -15.47 2.25 -6.53
CA ALA A 104 -15.45 0.81 -6.29
C ALA A 104 -15.09 -0.02 -7.56
N GLN A 105 -15.36 0.51 -8.76
CA GLN A 105 -15.03 -0.14 -10.04
C GLN A 105 -13.57 0.11 -10.47
N LEU A 106 -12.91 1.09 -9.88
CA LEU A 106 -11.51 1.46 -10.15
C LEU A 106 -10.62 1.17 -8.94
N GLY A 107 -10.89 0.05 -8.27
CA GLY A 107 -10.10 -0.40 -7.14
C GLY A 107 -10.21 0.48 -5.89
N PHE A 108 -11.30 1.24 -5.73
CA PHE A 108 -11.45 2.30 -4.72
C PHE A 108 -10.41 3.43 -4.82
N GLY A 109 -9.80 3.63 -5.98
CA GLY A 109 -9.15 4.87 -6.39
C GLY A 109 -9.95 5.53 -7.52
N ASP A 110 -9.32 6.44 -8.28
CA ASP A 110 -9.94 7.13 -9.41
C ASP A 110 -9.33 6.79 -10.77
N GLY A 111 -8.28 5.96 -10.80
CA GLY A 111 -7.56 5.57 -12.01
C GLY A 111 -6.78 6.71 -12.68
N LYS A 112 -6.52 7.82 -11.98
CA LYS A 112 -5.81 8.99 -12.50
C LYS A 112 -4.46 9.18 -11.82
N SER A 113 -3.55 9.88 -12.50
CA SER A 113 -2.28 10.27 -11.88
C SER A 113 -2.50 11.16 -10.66
N LEU A 114 -3.37 12.17 -10.78
CA LEU A 114 -3.73 13.10 -9.71
C LEU A 114 -5.25 13.27 -9.64
N ALA A 115 -5.77 13.34 -8.42
CA ALA A 115 -7.19 13.53 -8.18
C ALA A 115 -7.68 14.89 -8.70
N HIS A 116 -8.95 14.94 -9.12
CA HIS A 116 -9.61 16.18 -9.52
C HIS A 116 -10.84 16.39 -8.65
N GLY A 117 -10.95 17.57 -8.03
CA GLY A 117 -12.11 17.89 -7.19
C GLY A 117 -12.80 19.18 -7.62
N HIS A 118 -13.16 20.01 -6.65
CA HIS A 118 -14.02 21.17 -6.82
C HIS A 118 -13.52 22.10 -7.92
N GLY A 119 -14.41 22.48 -8.84
CA GLY A 119 -14.07 23.33 -9.98
C GLY A 119 -13.08 22.70 -10.97
N ARG A 120 -12.93 21.36 -10.97
CA ARG A 120 -11.92 20.60 -11.74
C ARG A 120 -10.47 20.98 -11.39
N ARG A 121 -10.24 21.47 -10.17
CA ARG A 121 -8.88 21.71 -9.67
C ARG A 121 -8.15 20.36 -9.53
N VAL A 122 -6.87 20.36 -9.87
CA VAL A 122 -6.01 19.17 -9.80
C VAL A 122 -5.32 19.15 -8.44
N GLY A 123 -5.41 18.03 -7.74
CA GLY A 123 -4.72 17.77 -6.48
C GLY A 123 -3.22 17.56 -6.65
N LYS A 124 -2.52 17.37 -5.53
CA LYS A 124 -1.07 17.12 -5.53
C LYS A 124 -0.70 15.63 -5.55
N ARG A 125 -1.66 14.75 -5.22
CA ARG A 125 -1.39 13.32 -5.07
C ARG A 125 -2.43 12.45 -5.79
N ASN A 126 -1.99 11.23 -6.12
CA ASN A 126 -2.83 10.12 -6.56
C ASN A 126 -3.80 9.72 -5.44
N ALA A 127 -5.05 9.42 -5.79
CA ALA A 127 -6.06 8.94 -4.86
C ALA A 127 -5.74 7.51 -4.43
N MET A 128 -5.40 7.32 -3.15
CA MET A 128 -5.12 5.99 -2.61
C MET A 128 -6.38 5.10 -2.64
N THR A 129 -6.19 3.80 -2.83
CA THR A 129 -7.28 2.84 -2.62
C THR A 129 -7.80 2.85 -1.19
N LEU A 130 -9.12 2.67 -1.02
CA LEU A 130 -9.75 2.40 0.27
C LEU A 130 -9.81 0.91 0.63
N TYR A 131 -9.32 0.01 -0.24
CA TYR A 131 -9.23 -1.41 0.12
C TYR A 131 -8.36 -1.58 1.36
N ASN A 132 -8.93 -2.29 2.34
CA ASN A 132 -8.26 -2.67 3.59
C ASN A 132 -7.84 -1.46 4.43
N VAL A 133 -8.48 -0.29 4.26
CA VAL A 133 -8.13 0.93 4.99
C VAL A 133 -8.28 0.79 6.51
N GLY A 134 -9.18 -0.10 6.96
CA GLY A 134 -9.39 -0.42 8.38
C GLY A 134 -8.23 -1.13 9.09
N TYR A 135 -7.14 -1.48 8.38
CA TYR A 135 -5.95 -2.11 8.96
C TYR A 135 -4.77 -1.16 9.12
N TYR A 136 -4.85 0.08 8.60
CA TYR A 136 -3.81 1.08 8.79
C TYR A 136 -3.85 1.71 10.19
N THR A 137 -2.70 2.19 10.66
CA THR A 137 -2.55 2.91 11.94
C THR A 137 -2.23 4.40 11.75
N SER A 138 -2.10 4.83 10.50
CA SER A 138 -1.90 6.22 10.07
C SER A 138 -2.47 6.37 8.66
N PHE A 139 -2.99 7.55 8.33
CA PHE A 139 -3.78 7.76 7.13
C PHE A 139 -3.24 8.92 6.29
N MET A 140 -3.62 8.93 5.01
CA MET A 140 -3.00 9.71 3.93
C MET A 140 -1.60 9.20 3.55
N TRP A 141 -1.07 9.72 2.44
CA TRP A 141 0.29 9.44 1.98
C TRP A 141 1.37 9.88 2.97
N ASP A 142 1.16 11.01 3.66
CA ASP A 142 2.10 11.62 4.61
C ASP A 142 1.80 11.31 6.08
N GLY A 143 0.70 10.60 6.37
CA GLY A 143 0.36 10.23 7.74
C GLY A 143 -0.31 11.32 8.57
N ARG A 144 -0.78 12.41 7.96
CA ARG A 144 -1.33 13.56 8.70
C ARG A 144 -2.62 13.30 9.49
N ALA A 145 -3.29 12.18 9.23
CA ALA A 145 -4.45 11.74 10.00
C ALA A 145 -4.08 10.52 10.86
N ALA A 146 -4.36 10.62 12.15
CA ALA A 146 -4.05 9.58 13.14
C ALA A 146 -5.12 8.46 13.14
N THR A 147 -6.36 8.79 12.79
CA THR A 147 -7.48 7.83 12.74
C THR A 147 -8.19 7.90 11.40
N LEU A 148 -8.94 6.85 11.06
CA LEU A 148 -9.76 6.83 9.86
C LEU A 148 -10.89 7.86 9.96
N GLU A 149 -11.43 8.04 11.16
CA GLU A 149 -12.34 9.14 11.49
C GLU A 149 -11.72 10.47 11.09
N ASP A 150 -10.52 10.80 11.59
CA ASP A 150 -9.86 12.08 11.26
C ASP A 150 -9.69 12.21 9.75
N GLN A 151 -9.29 11.13 9.07
CA GLN A 151 -9.11 11.16 7.62
C GLN A 151 -10.41 11.46 6.86
N ALA A 152 -11.53 10.85 7.24
CA ALA A 152 -12.81 10.96 6.52
C ALA A 152 -13.33 12.41 6.39
N ILE A 153 -12.92 13.32 7.27
CA ILE A 153 -13.34 14.74 7.25
C ILE A 153 -12.32 15.68 6.60
N LEU A 154 -11.09 15.24 6.34
CA LEU A 154 -10.09 16.09 5.69
C LEU A 154 -10.50 16.50 4.27
N PRO A 155 -10.98 15.57 3.40
CA PRO A 155 -11.36 15.93 2.03
C PRO A 155 -12.54 16.88 1.93
N VAL A 156 -13.41 16.86 2.95
CA VAL A 156 -14.55 17.78 3.07
C VAL A 156 -14.06 19.22 3.05
N GLN A 157 -13.00 19.51 3.82
CA GLN A 157 -12.46 20.85 4.06
C GLN A 157 -11.41 21.29 3.04
N ASP A 158 -10.81 20.36 2.31
CA ASP A 158 -9.79 20.69 1.32
C ASP A 158 -10.39 21.48 0.15
N THR A 159 -9.74 22.59 -0.19
CA THR A 159 -10.22 23.54 -1.21
C THR A 159 -10.12 23.04 -2.66
N VAL A 160 -9.36 21.98 -2.89
CA VAL A 160 -9.22 21.30 -4.17
C VAL A 160 -10.16 20.10 -4.24
N GLU A 161 -10.52 19.48 -3.11
CA GLU A 161 -11.36 18.29 -3.05
C GLU A 161 -12.86 18.65 -2.98
N MET A 162 -13.51 18.62 -1.81
CA MET A 162 -14.95 18.89 -1.67
C MET A 162 -15.30 20.35 -1.34
N HIS A 163 -14.31 21.14 -0.92
CA HIS A 163 -14.35 22.59 -0.73
C HIS A 163 -15.48 23.13 0.17
N THR A 164 -15.81 22.46 1.27
CA THR A 164 -16.80 22.95 2.24
C THR A 164 -16.28 22.95 3.68
N ASP A 165 -16.82 23.78 4.55
CA ASP A 165 -16.59 23.64 5.99
C ASP A 165 -17.54 22.58 6.61
N LEU A 166 -17.19 22.08 7.80
CA LEU A 166 -17.97 21.03 8.48
C LEU A 166 -19.37 21.49 8.89
N SER A 167 -19.56 22.77 9.22
CA SER A 167 -20.88 23.30 9.60
C SER A 167 -21.83 23.33 8.41
N THR A 168 -21.32 23.70 7.23
CA THR A 168 -22.06 23.65 5.97
C THR A 168 -22.38 22.22 5.56
N MET A 169 -21.44 21.27 5.69
CA MET A 169 -21.70 19.84 5.45
C MET A 169 -22.83 19.32 6.37
N VAL A 170 -22.75 19.61 7.68
CA VAL A 170 -23.79 19.22 8.65
C VAL A 170 -25.14 19.81 8.27
N ARG A 171 -25.20 21.10 7.94
CA ARG A 171 -26.44 21.77 7.51
C ARG A 171 -27.03 21.09 6.27
N HIS A 172 -26.22 20.81 5.24
CA HIS A 172 -26.71 20.16 4.03
C HIS A 172 -27.35 18.80 4.30
N ILE A 173 -26.76 17.98 5.18
CA ILE A 173 -27.32 16.67 5.54
C ILE A 173 -28.55 16.81 6.45
N GLN A 174 -28.52 17.76 7.40
CA GLN A 174 -29.62 18.02 8.32
C GLN A 174 -30.89 18.53 7.64
N GLU A 175 -30.75 19.24 6.52
CA GLU A 175 -31.86 19.76 5.69
C GLU A 175 -32.59 18.67 4.88
N ILE A 176 -32.07 17.44 4.82
CA ILE A 176 -32.64 16.31 4.07
C ILE A 176 -33.41 15.42 5.06
N ASP A 177 -34.73 15.53 5.07
CA ASP A 177 -35.60 14.82 6.03
C ASP A 177 -35.40 13.30 5.99
N GLY A 178 -35.16 12.72 4.80
CA GLY A 178 -34.93 11.29 4.64
C GLY A 178 -33.69 10.75 5.35
N TYR A 179 -32.75 11.59 5.83
CA TYR A 179 -31.62 11.14 6.64
C TYR A 179 -31.98 10.86 8.11
N LYS A 180 -33.03 11.49 8.65
CA LYS A 180 -33.40 11.38 10.08
C LYS A 180 -33.54 9.94 10.56
N PRO A 181 -34.25 9.02 9.85
CA PRO A 181 -34.37 7.64 10.29
C PRO A 181 -33.02 6.89 10.31
N TYR A 182 -32.09 7.24 9.42
CA TYR A 182 -30.76 6.61 9.38
C TYR A 182 -29.88 7.07 10.53
N PHE A 183 -29.93 8.36 10.92
CA PHE A 183 -29.24 8.84 12.12
C PHE A 183 -29.84 8.24 13.38
N SER A 184 -31.17 8.18 13.49
CA SER A 184 -31.87 7.57 14.61
C SER A 184 -31.49 6.10 14.78
N ALA A 185 -31.49 5.32 13.69
CA ALA A 185 -31.06 3.92 13.73
C ALA A 185 -29.58 3.75 14.09
N ALA A 186 -28.70 4.63 13.60
CA ALA A 186 -27.27 4.52 13.79
C ALA A 186 -26.78 4.98 15.18
N PHE A 187 -27.44 5.99 15.76
CA PHE A 187 -26.96 6.71 16.94
C PHE A 187 -28.01 6.91 18.04
N GLY A 188 -29.25 6.43 17.85
CA GLY A 188 -30.36 6.61 18.80
C GLY A 188 -30.95 8.02 18.82
N THR A 189 -30.60 8.87 17.84
CA THR A 189 -31.09 10.25 17.73
C THR A 189 -31.05 10.71 16.28
N GLU A 190 -31.98 11.58 15.88
CA GLU A 190 -32.02 12.18 14.54
C GLU A 190 -31.00 13.31 14.35
N GLU A 191 -30.35 13.75 15.43
CA GLU A 191 -29.43 14.88 15.41
C GLU A 191 -28.20 14.58 14.52
N VAL A 192 -27.98 15.43 13.51
CA VAL A 192 -26.82 15.36 12.63
C VAL A 192 -25.67 16.17 13.21
N THR A 193 -24.51 15.53 13.39
CA THR A 193 -23.27 16.21 13.80
C THR A 193 -22.11 15.77 12.93
N ALA A 194 -21.07 16.60 12.84
CA ALA A 194 -19.86 16.26 12.09
C ALA A 194 -19.24 14.94 12.59
N GLN A 195 -19.22 14.72 13.91
CA GLN A 195 -18.72 13.48 14.50
C GLN A 195 -19.56 12.25 14.09
N ARG A 196 -20.90 12.37 14.04
CA ARG A 196 -21.75 11.25 13.62
C ARG A 196 -21.58 10.92 12.13
N ILE A 197 -21.45 11.93 11.28
CA ILE A 197 -21.12 11.77 9.85
C ILE A 197 -19.77 11.06 9.71
N GLN A 198 -18.74 11.58 10.38
CA GLN A 198 -17.38 11.03 10.42
C GLN A 198 -17.38 9.56 10.86
N TYR A 199 -18.07 9.24 11.95
CA TYR A 199 -18.13 7.90 12.50
C TYR A 199 -18.84 6.91 11.57
N ALA A 200 -19.92 7.35 10.92
CA ALA A 200 -20.66 6.53 9.96
C ALA A 200 -19.79 6.22 8.73
N ILE A 201 -19.18 7.24 8.10
CA ILE A 201 -18.30 7.07 6.94
C ILE A 201 -17.14 6.13 7.28
N ALA A 202 -16.42 6.38 8.38
CA ALA A 202 -15.30 5.54 8.80
C ALA A 202 -15.75 4.10 9.14
N THR A 203 -16.99 3.88 9.58
CA THR A 203 -17.54 2.53 9.79
C THR A 203 -17.73 1.80 8.47
N PHE A 204 -18.28 2.48 7.46
CA PHE A 204 -18.44 1.92 6.11
C PHE A 204 -17.08 1.61 5.46
N GLU A 205 -16.13 2.53 5.53
CA GLU A 205 -14.80 2.39 4.94
C GLU A 205 -13.99 1.23 5.53
N ARG A 206 -14.05 1.00 6.85
CA ARG A 206 -13.48 -0.21 7.48
C ARG A 206 -14.05 -1.50 6.92
N GLY A 207 -15.27 -1.45 6.42
CA GLY A 207 -15.93 -2.55 5.74
C GLY A 207 -15.36 -2.85 4.36
N ILE A 208 -14.67 -1.92 3.71
CA ILE A 208 -14.10 -2.06 2.35
C ILE A 208 -12.84 -2.94 2.43
N LYS A 209 -13.05 -4.26 2.30
CA LYS A 209 -12.00 -5.28 2.39
C LYS A 209 -11.88 -6.05 1.10
N SER A 210 -10.66 -6.48 0.80
CA SER A 210 -10.38 -7.48 -0.24
C SER A 210 -11.08 -8.80 0.05
N TYR A 211 -11.54 -9.47 -1.01
CA TYR A 211 -11.80 -10.90 -0.93
C TYR A 211 -10.47 -11.68 -0.87
N PRO A 212 -10.48 -12.95 -0.42
CA PRO A 212 -9.27 -13.77 -0.44
C PRO A 212 -8.63 -13.80 -1.84
N SER A 213 -7.38 -13.36 -1.91
CA SER A 213 -6.57 -13.37 -3.13
C SER A 213 -6.08 -14.78 -3.47
N LYS A 214 -5.35 -14.95 -4.58
CA LYS A 214 -4.68 -16.23 -4.87
C LYS A 214 -3.64 -16.55 -3.80
N PHE A 215 -2.88 -15.55 -3.35
CA PHE A 215 -1.93 -15.69 -2.25
C PHE A 215 -2.62 -16.18 -0.98
N ASP A 216 -3.72 -15.55 -0.57
CA ASP A 216 -4.42 -15.92 0.67
C ASP A 216 -4.92 -17.38 0.62
N ARG A 217 -5.47 -17.80 -0.53
CA ARG A 217 -5.89 -19.20 -0.75
C ARG A 217 -4.71 -20.17 -0.70
N PHE A 218 -3.57 -19.78 -1.28
CA PHE A 218 -2.38 -20.61 -1.35
C PHE A 218 -1.79 -20.91 0.03
N ILE A 219 -1.52 -19.87 0.82
CA ILE A 219 -0.99 -20.03 2.18
C ILE A 219 -2.01 -20.61 3.17
N SER A 220 -3.27 -20.75 2.75
CA SER A 220 -4.33 -21.45 3.51
C SER A 220 -4.48 -22.92 3.08
N GLY A 221 -3.47 -23.51 2.44
CA GLY A 221 -3.43 -24.93 2.08
C GLY A 221 -3.85 -25.29 0.66
N ASN A 222 -4.32 -24.34 -0.16
CA ASN A 222 -4.60 -24.62 -1.57
C ASN A 222 -3.32 -24.52 -2.40
N GLU A 223 -2.53 -25.59 -2.42
CA GLU A 223 -1.24 -25.66 -3.15
C GLU A 223 -1.35 -25.31 -4.64
N LYS A 224 -2.53 -25.38 -5.26
CA LYS A 224 -2.74 -25.08 -6.67
C LYS A 224 -3.15 -23.62 -6.94
N ALA A 225 -3.32 -22.80 -5.90
CA ALA A 225 -3.80 -21.43 -6.05
C ALA A 225 -2.76 -20.49 -6.67
N LEU A 226 -1.46 -20.74 -6.48
CA LEU A 226 -0.37 -20.09 -7.22
C LEU A 226 0.24 -21.05 -8.25
N ASN A 227 0.55 -20.54 -9.44
CA ASN A 227 1.42 -21.25 -10.38
C ASN A 227 2.91 -21.14 -9.96
N ASP A 228 3.81 -21.77 -10.71
CA ASP A 228 5.25 -21.78 -10.37
C ASP A 228 5.89 -20.38 -10.47
N THR A 229 5.49 -19.56 -11.45
CA THR A 229 6.00 -18.19 -11.62
C THR A 229 5.56 -17.27 -10.47
N GLU A 230 4.29 -17.36 -10.06
CA GLU A 230 3.76 -16.61 -8.91
C GLU A 230 4.43 -17.06 -7.60
N LEU A 231 4.71 -18.36 -7.45
CA LEU A 231 5.42 -18.91 -6.28
C LEU A 231 6.89 -18.48 -6.24
N LEU A 232 7.57 -18.47 -7.39
CA LEU A 232 8.92 -17.91 -7.51
C LEU A 232 8.92 -16.41 -7.14
N GLY A 233 7.93 -15.66 -7.61
CA GLY A 233 7.73 -14.26 -7.26
C GLY A 233 7.54 -14.02 -5.76
N LEU A 234 6.74 -14.85 -5.08
CA LEU A 234 6.59 -14.85 -3.62
C LEU A 234 7.94 -15.08 -2.93
N HIS A 235 8.71 -16.05 -3.40
CA HIS A 235 10.01 -16.34 -2.82
C HIS A 235 10.97 -15.15 -3.00
N LEU A 236 11.09 -14.61 -4.22
CA LEU A 236 11.92 -13.45 -4.54
C LEU A 236 11.52 -12.22 -3.73
N PHE A 237 10.22 -11.94 -3.63
CA PHE A 237 9.67 -10.84 -2.83
C PHE A 237 10.16 -10.87 -1.37
N ARG A 238 10.23 -12.07 -0.78
CA ARG A 238 10.71 -12.31 0.58
C ARG A 238 12.24 -12.36 0.69
N THR A 239 12.95 -12.63 -0.41
CA THR A 239 14.40 -12.82 -0.42
C THR A 239 15.11 -11.79 -1.31
N LYS A 240 15.48 -12.16 -2.54
CA LYS A 240 16.37 -11.39 -3.42
C LYS A 240 15.81 -10.00 -3.79
N ALA A 241 14.51 -9.89 -4.03
CA ALA A 241 13.87 -8.63 -4.38
C ALA A 241 13.67 -7.70 -3.17
N ARG A 242 13.83 -8.21 -1.94
CA ARG A 242 13.87 -7.44 -0.68
C ARG A 242 12.62 -6.59 -0.38
N CYS A 243 11.54 -6.71 -1.16
CA CYS A 243 10.30 -5.94 -1.00
C CYS A 243 9.68 -6.08 0.40
N ILE A 244 9.85 -7.24 1.03
CA ILE A 244 9.37 -7.54 2.39
C ILE A 244 9.96 -6.62 3.48
N ASN A 245 11.04 -5.88 3.20
CA ASN A 245 11.63 -4.95 4.16
C ASN A 245 10.69 -3.78 4.51
N CYS A 246 9.81 -3.38 3.59
CA CYS A 246 8.76 -2.38 3.83
C CYS A 246 7.35 -2.98 3.70
N HIS A 247 7.17 -3.92 2.77
CA HIS A 247 5.87 -4.54 2.49
C HIS A 247 5.73 -5.89 3.22
N ASN A 248 5.62 -5.82 4.54
CA ASN A 248 5.43 -6.97 5.43
C ASN A 248 4.07 -6.93 6.13
N THR A 249 3.86 -7.78 7.15
CA THR A 249 2.57 -8.02 7.81
C THR A 249 1.50 -8.58 6.86
N PRO A 250 0.36 -9.07 7.38
CA PRO A 250 -0.77 -9.42 6.54
C PRO A 250 -1.28 -8.31 5.62
N LEU A 251 -0.97 -7.04 5.90
CA LEU A 251 -1.37 -5.91 5.06
C LEU A 251 -0.42 -5.68 3.88
N PHE A 252 0.73 -6.36 3.79
CA PHE A 252 1.79 -6.03 2.82
C PHE A 252 2.22 -4.56 2.91
N SER A 253 2.30 -4.08 4.14
CA SER A 253 2.75 -2.75 4.54
C SER A 253 3.17 -2.83 6.01
N ASP A 254 4.32 -2.23 6.32
CA ASP A 254 4.77 -1.96 7.69
C ASP A 254 4.09 -0.73 8.31
N ASN A 255 3.30 0.00 7.50
CA ASN A 255 2.66 1.27 7.80
C ASN A 255 3.61 2.37 8.32
N LYS A 256 4.91 2.25 8.01
CA LYS A 256 5.94 3.24 8.35
C LYS A 256 6.17 4.21 7.18
N PHE A 257 6.97 5.23 7.42
CA PHE A 257 7.33 6.25 6.45
C PHE A 257 8.73 5.99 5.90
N HIS A 258 8.85 5.95 4.58
CA HIS A 258 10.13 5.76 3.89
C HIS A 258 10.23 6.72 2.73
N ASN A 259 11.41 7.30 2.53
CA ASN A 259 11.71 8.01 1.29
C ASN A 259 12.24 6.99 0.27
N ASP A 260 11.44 6.69 -0.75
CA ASP A 260 11.80 5.78 -1.83
C ASP A 260 12.45 6.50 -3.03
N GLY A 261 12.93 7.73 -2.83
CA GLY A 261 13.55 8.55 -3.86
C GLY A 261 12.54 9.26 -4.78
N GLN A 262 11.24 9.19 -4.50
CA GLN A 262 10.23 9.85 -5.34
C GLN A 262 9.84 11.26 -4.86
N THR A 263 10.68 11.94 -4.08
CA THR A 263 10.43 13.33 -3.63
C THR A 263 10.25 14.32 -4.78
N LEU A 264 10.76 13.99 -5.99
CA LEU A 264 10.78 14.84 -7.17
C LEU A 264 11.36 16.25 -6.87
N TYR A 265 12.46 16.27 -6.09
CA TYR A 265 13.10 17.48 -5.58
C TYR A 265 13.47 18.46 -6.69
N GLY A 266 13.09 19.72 -6.50
CA GLY A 266 13.30 20.83 -7.43
C GLY A 266 12.44 20.78 -8.69
N THR A 267 11.42 19.90 -8.74
CA THR A 267 10.43 19.88 -9.83
C THR A 267 9.14 20.59 -9.42
N ARG A 268 8.20 20.78 -10.35
CA ARG A 268 6.85 21.29 -10.04
C ARG A 268 6.01 20.31 -9.21
N GLN A 269 6.39 19.03 -9.16
CA GLN A 269 5.71 17.98 -8.38
C GLN A 269 6.50 17.64 -7.11
N GLU A 270 7.42 18.51 -6.67
CA GLU A 270 8.14 18.32 -5.41
C GLU A 270 7.16 18.15 -4.23
N ASP A 271 7.37 17.11 -3.44
CA ASP A 271 6.56 16.80 -2.28
C ASP A 271 7.41 16.23 -1.15
N PHE A 272 7.51 16.98 -0.05
CA PHE A 272 8.31 16.59 1.11
C PHE A 272 7.59 15.58 2.02
N GLY A 273 6.33 15.22 1.74
CA GLY A 273 5.65 14.14 2.43
C GLY A 273 5.55 14.36 3.93
N HIS A 274 5.96 13.34 4.69
CA HIS A 274 5.87 13.29 6.16
C HIS A 274 6.66 14.41 6.86
N TYR A 275 7.69 14.98 6.22
CA TYR A 275 8.45 16.10 6.75
C TYR A 275 7.57 17.28 7.20
N HIS A 276 6.47 17.56 6.50
CA HIS A 276 5.57 18.66 6.88
C HIS A 276 4.95 18.49 8.28
N LEU A 277 4.95 17.27 8.82
CA LEU A 277 4.48 16.96 10.17
C LEU A 277 5.65 16.82 11.16
N SER A 278 6.73 16.15 10.75
CA SER A 278 7.80 15.79 11.67
C SER A 278 8.87 16.88 11.83
N GLY A 279 9.08 17.71 10.81
CA GLY A 279 10.16 18.68 10.73
C GLY A 279 11.57 18.08 10.65
N LYS A 280 11.70 16.76 10.52
CA LYS A 280 13.01 16.06 10.52
C LYS A 280 13.51 15.85 9.10
N GLN A 281 14.77 16.20 8.84
CA GLN A 281 15.38 16.04 7.52
C GLN A 281 15.29 14.61 6.95
N VAL A 282 15.39 13.59 7.80
CA VAL A 282 15.27 12.17 7.40
C VAL A 282 13.89 11.82 6.82
N ASP A 283 12.86 12.61 7.13
CA ASP A 283 11.50 12.40 6.65
C ASP A 283 11.17 13.21 5.39
N ILE A 284 12.13 13.97 4.84
CA ILE A 284 11.94 14.70 3.58
C ILE A 284 11.70 13.69 2.47
N GLY A 285 10.52 13.80 1.86
CA GLY A 285 10.06 12.89 0.81
C GLY A 285 9.67 11.51 1.32
N ALA A 286 9.54 11.34 2.64
CA ALA A 286 9.07 10.08 3.20
C ALA A 286 7.55 9.99 3.08
N PHE A 287 7.08 8.85 2.59
CA PHE A 287 5.66 8.52 2.47
C PHE A 287 5.38 7.21 3.17
N ARG A 288 4.15 7.08 3.65
CA ARG A 288 3.65 5.86 4.28
C ARG A 288 3.66 4.73 3.27
N THR A 289 4.23 3.58 3.63
CA THR A 289 4.21 2.38 2.79
C THR A 289 2.76 1.98 2.48
N PRO A 290 2.29 2.05 1.22
CA PRO A 290 0.94 1.59 0.88
C PRO A 290 0.87 0.05 0.96
N SER A 291 -0.32 -0.49 1.21
CA SER A 291 -0.59 -1.91 1.06
C SER A 291 -0.42 -2.34 -0.39
N LEU A 292 0.17 -3.52 -0.61
CA LEU A 292 0.20 -4.15 -1.94
C LEU A 292 -1.00 -5.05 -2.22
N ARG A 293 -1.97 -5.15 -1.30
CA ARG A 293 -3.23 -5.84 -1.59
C ARG A 293 -4.01 -5.05 -2.63
N GLU A 294 -4.54 -5.74 -3.63
CA GLU A 294 -5.23 -5.12 -4.78
C GLU A 294 -4.35 -4.21 -5.65
N VAL A 295 -3.02 -4.25 -5.51
CA VAL A 295 -2.11 -3.32 -6.20
C VAL A 295 -2.23 -3.35 -7.73
N ALA A 296 -2.69 -4.46 -8.31
CA ALA A 296 -2.89 -4.57 -9.75
C ALA A 296 -4.12 -3.78 -10.26
N LEU A 297 -4.96 -3.29 -9.36
CA LEU A 297 -6.21 -2.57 -9.66
C LEU A 297 -6.13 -1.06 -9.41
N THR A 298 -5.01 -0.59 -8.84
CA THR A 298 -4.93 0.76 -8.24
C THR A 298 -3.87 1.63 -8.92
N GLY A 299 -3.55 1.34 -10.18
CA GLY A 299 -2.69 2.19 -10.98
C GLY A 299 -3.37 3.53 -11.34
N PRO A 300 -2.60 4.53 -11.76
CA PRO A 300 -1.13 4.56 -11.80
C PRO A 300 -0.50 4.66 -10.39
N TRP A 301 0.78 4.31 -10.26
CA TRP A 301 1.42 4.13 -8.94
C TRP A 301 2.28 5.31 -8.48
N MET A 302 2.65 5.25 -7.19
CA MET A 302 3.30 6.28 -6.36
C MET A 302 2.39 7.46 -6.01
N HIS A 303 2.80 8.27 -5.02
CA HIS A 303 2.00 9.40 -4.55
C HIS A 303 1.71 10.44 -5.64
N HIS A 304 2.55 10.53 -6.68
CA HIS A 304 2.36 11.43 -7.81
C HIS A 304 1.71 10.75 -9.04
N GLY A 305 1.52 9.42 -9.03
CA GLY A 305 0.84 8.69 -10.10
C GLY A 305 1.54 8.72 -11.47
N ASN A 306 2.88 8.78 -11.51
CA ASN A 306 3.63 8.88 -12.78
C ASN A 306 4.06 7.51 -13.35
N PHE A 307 3.75 6.41 -12.66
CA PHE A 307 4.09 5.05 -13.11
C PHE A 307 2.87 4.39 -13.74
N PRO A 308 2.85 4.17 -15.07
CA PRO A 308 1.69 3.62 -15.77
C PRO A 308 1.63 2.09 -15.72
N THR A 309 2.72 1.39 -15.39
CA THR A 309 2.75 -0.07 -15.25
C THR A 309 3.45 -0.53 -13.97
N LEU A 310 3.05 -1.69 -13.44
CA LEU A 310 3.81 -2.37 -12.37
C LEU A 310 5.23 -2.73 -12.81
N ARG A 311 5.49 -2.86 -14.12
CA ARG A 311 6.85 -3.07 -14.64
C ARG A 311 7.74 -1.90 -14.29
N ASP A 312 7.26 -0.69 -14.59
CA ASP A 312 8.03 0.54 -14.38
C ASP A 312 8.38 0.71 -12.90
N VAL A 313 7.44 0.35 -12.01
CA VAL A 313 7.66 0.36 -10.56
C VAL A 313 8.74 -0.65 -10.15
N VAL A 314 8.60 -1.91 -10.56
CA VAL A 314 9.51 -2.99 -10.13
C VAL A 314 10.91 -2.81 -10.72
N GLU A 315 11.02 -2.34 -11.97
CA GLU A 315 12.31 -2.03 -12.59
C GLU A 315 12.99 -0.83 -11.92
N LEU A 316 12.24 0.19 -11.50
CA LEU A 316 12.80 1.29 -10.71
C LEU A 316 13.41 0.77 -9.40
N TYR A 317 12.68 -0.08 -8.67
CA TYR A 317 13.20 -0.75 -7.46
C TYR A 317 14.38 -1.66 -7.76
N ASN A 318 14.38 -2.35 -8.90
CA ASN A 318 15.51 -3.19 -9.34
C ASN A 318 16.80 -2.36 -9.51
N LEU A 319 16.67 -1.12 -9.99
CA LEU A 319 17.77 -0.17 -10.12
C LEU A 319 18.17 0.52 -8.79
N GLY A 320 17.47 0.23 -7.69
CA GLY A 320 17.71 0.84 -6.38
C GLY A 320 17.10 2.24 -6.23
N ASN A 321 16.05 2.55 -6.98
CA ASN A 321 15.35 3.85 -7.00
C ASN A 321 16.29 5.05 -7.17
N PRO A 322 16.93 5.19 -8.34
CA PRO A 322 17.72 6.38 -8.63
C PRO A 322 16.81 7.63 -8.57
N ALA A 323 17.19 8.62 -7.76
CA ALA A 323 16.53 9.93 -7.75
C ALA A 323 17.52 11.03 -8.16
N PRO A 324 17.66 11.28 -9.47
CA PRO A 324 18.51 12.36 -9.93
C PRO A 324 17.90 13.71 -9.54
N ILE A 325 18.65 14.52 -8.81
CA ILE A 325 18.32 15.94 -8.62
C ILE A 325 18.51 16.66 -9.97
N GLN A 326 17.56 17.53 -10.34
CA GLN A 326 17.67 18.26 -11.61
C GLN A 326 18.90 19.18 -11.60
N ARG A 327 19.72 19.12 -12.67
CA ARG A 327 20.99 19.86 -12.77
C ARG A 327 20.89 21.38 -12.55
N ARG A 328 19.71 21.98 -12.79
CA ARG A 328 19.47 23.43 -12.68
C ARG A 328 19.01 23.86 -11.28
N VAL A 329 18.77 22.92 -10.38
CA VAL A 329 18.27 23.19 -9.03
C VAL A 329 19.47 23.43 -8.11
N GLN A 330 19.48 24.58 -7.44
CA GLN A 330 20.40 24.83 -6.34
C GLN A 330 19.95 23.99 -5.14
N VAL A 331 20.78 23.05 -4.72
CA VAL A 331 20.49 22.17 -3.58
C VAL A 331 20.71 22.93 -2.29
N ASP A 332 19.69 22.98 -1.44
CA ASP A 332 19.83 23.39 -0.04
C ASP A 332 20.09 22.14 0.80
N GLU A 333 21.25 22.09 1.46
CA GLU A 333 21.68 20.93 2.25
C GLU A 333 20.74 20.65 3.44
N ASN A 334 19.95 21.63 3.90
CA ASN A 334 18.96 21.42 4.97
C ASN A 334 17.70 20.72 4.45
N THR A 335 17.39 20.87 3.16
CA THR A 335 16.20 20.31 2.52
C THR A 335 16.53 19.19 1.53
N ARG A 336 17.81 18.80 1.43
CA ARG A 336 18.25 17.70 0.57
C ARG A 336 17.61 16.38 1.04
N PRO A 337 16.82 15.69 0.18
CA PRO A 337 16.21 14.43 0.55
C PRO A 337 17.25 13.32 0.72
N ILE A 338 17.04 12.49 1.74
CA ILE A 338 17.87 11.31 2.01
C ILE A 338 16.97 10.08 1.84
N HIS A 339 17.33 9.19 0.92
CA HIS A 339 16.54 7.99 0.67
C HIS A 339 16.67 6.99 1.81
N SER A 340 15.66 6.14 1.96
CA SER A 340 15.70 5.02 2.88
C SER A 340 16.91 4.12 2.58
N PRO A 341 17.70 3.74 3.60
CA PRO A 341 18.85 2.85 3.43
C PRO A 341 18.42 1.40 3.05
N LEU A 342 17.11 1.11 3.07
CA LEU A 342 16.55 -0.16 2.61
C LEU A 342 16.64 -0.32 1.09
N LEU A 343 16.67 0.81 0.35
CA LEU A 343 16.78 0.82 -1.10
C LEU A 343 18.18 0.35 -1.52
N LYS A 344 18.23 -0.76 -2.25
CA LYS A 344 19.46 -1.35 -2.78
C LYS A 344 19.20 -1.81 -4.20
N LYS A 345 20.22 -1.75 -5.06
CA LYS A 345 20.15 -2.37 -6.37
C LYS A 345 19.93 -3.87 -6.20
N LEU A 346 18.88 -4.41 -6.82
CA LEU A 346 18.45 -5.79 -6.59
C LEU A 346 19.11 -6.77 -7.58
N ASN A 347 19.53 -6.26 -8.75
CA ASN A 347 20.12 -7.06 -9.83
C ASN A 347 19.25 -8.28 -10.20
N LEU A 348 17.93 -8.09 -10.22
CA LEU A 348 16.99 -9.07 -10.72
C LEU A 348 17.15 -9.22 -12.24
N SER A 349 17.12 -10.46 -12.71
CA SER A 349 16.97 -10.77 -14.13
C SER A 349 15.56 -10.39 -14.61
N LYS A 350 15.38 -10.37 -15.93
CA LYS A 350 14.05 -10.14 -16.52
C LYS A 350 13.02 -11.16 -16.03
N ASP A 351 13.39 -12.44 -15.96
CA ASP A 351 12.48 -13.50 -15.52
C ASP A 351 12.13 -13.37 -14.03
N GLU A 352 13.06 -12.88 -13.21
CA GLU A 352 12.82 -12.60 -11.80
C GLU A 352 11.90 -11.38 -11.60
N VAL A 353 12.07 -10.33 -12.40
CA VAL A 353 11.14 -9.19 -12.45
C VAL A 353 9.74 -9.65 -12.84
N ASP A 354 9.63 -10.48 -13.88
CA ASP A 354 8.35 -11.03 -14.36
C ASP A 354 7.69 -11.90 -13.27
N ALA A 355 8.46 -12.71 -12.54
CA ALA A 355 7.98 -13.51 -11.42
C ALA A 355 7.46 -12.65 -10.26
N VAL A 356 8.22 -11.62 -9.84
CA VAL A 356 7.76 -10.68 -8.80
C VAL A 356 6.46 -10.01 -9.20
N ILE A 357 6.32 -9.58 -10.46
CA ILE A 357 5.09 -8.94 -10.96
C ILE A 357 3.92 -9.92 -10.98
N ALA A 358 4.13 -11.18 -11.38
CA ALA A 358 3.11 -12.22 -11.31
C ALA A 358 2.62 -12.42 -9.86
N PHE A 359 3.54 -12.40 -8.89
CA PHE A 359 3.17 -12.45 -7.48
C PHE A 359 2.37 -11.22 -7.02
N LEU A 360 2.78 -10.00 -7.39
CA LEU A 360 2.02 -8.78 -7.08
C LEU A 360 0.59 -8.82 -7.63
N GLN A 361 0.41 -9.37 -8.84
CA GLN A 361 -0.92 -9.60 -9.42
C GLN A 361 -1.73 -10.63 -8.60
N ALA A 362 -1.08 -11.67 -8.07
CA ALA A 362 -1.71 -12.68 -7.22
C ALA A 362 -2.16 -12.16 -5.84
N LEU A 363 -1.76 -10.94 -5.45
CA LEU A 363 -2.24 -10.22 -4.25
C LEU A 363 -3.59 -9.52 -4.48
N SER A 364 -4.07 -9.45 -5.72
CA SER A 364 -5.38 -8.88 -6.04
C SER A 364 -6.44 -9.97 -6.08
N SER A 365 -7.64 -9.64 -5.61
CA SER A 365 -8.75 -10.60 -5.60
C SER A 365 -9.20 -10.91 -7.03
N PRO A 366 -9.49 -12.19 -7.36
CA PRO A 366 -9.91 -12.57 -8.72
C PRO A 366 -11.29 -12.02 -9.08
N VAL A 367 -12.08 -11.66 -8.08
CA VAL A 367 -13.40 -11.05 -8.22
C VAL A 367 -13.40 -9.83 -7.32
N GLN A 368 -13.67 -8.66 -7.89
CA GLN A 368 -13.77 -7.42 -7.12
C GLN A 368 -15.10 -7.35 -6.38
N ARG A 369 -15.10 -6.70 -5.21
CA ARG A 369 -16.34 -6.41 -4.49
C ARG A 369 -17.14 -5.37 -5.27
N ARG A 370 -18.29 -5.77 -5.78
CA ARG A 370 -19.26 -4.84 -6.35
C ARG A 370 -20.01 -4.13 -5.23
N ILE A 371 -19.81 -2.83 -5.10
CA ILE A 371 -20.66 -1.99 -4.25
C ILE A 371 -21.67 -1.28 -5.15
N ALA A 372 -22.94 -1.68 -5.03
CA ALA A 372 -24.03 -0.96 -5.68
C ALA A 372 -24.15 0.45 -5.08
N GLN A 373 -24.25 1.46 -5.95
CA GLN A 373 -24.60 2.82 -5.53
C GLN A 373 -25.94 2.77 -4.78
N PRO A 374 -26.04 3.36 -3.59
CA PRO A 374 -27.29 3.38 -2.87
C PRO A 374 -28.29 4.35 -3.52
N VAL A 375 -29.58 4.10 -3.32
CA VAL A 375 -30.59 5.15 -3.48
C VAL A 375 -30.43 6.10 -2.31
N LEU A 376 -30.17 7.37 -2.60
CA LEU A 376 -30.01 8.40 -1.57
C LEU A 376 -31.37 8.82 -1.02
N PRO A 377 -31.47 9.16 0.27
CA PRO A 377 -32.69 9.71 0.85
C PRO A 377 -33.00 11.11 0.29
N ASP A 378 -34.29 11.38 0.10
CA ASP A 378 -34.84 12.67 -0.31
C ASP A 378 -35.17 13.59 0.87
#